data_AF-A0A7V4B0S5-F1
#
_entry.id   AF-A0A7V4B0S5-F1
#
_cell.length_a   1.000
_cell.length_b   1.000
_cell.length_c   1.000
_cell.angle_alpha   90.00
_cell.angle_beta   90.00
_cell.angle_gamma   90.00
#
_symmetry.space_group_name_H-M   'P 1'
#
loop_
_entity.id
_entity.type
_entity.pdbx_description
1 polymer ?
#
loop_
_entity_poly.entity_id
_entity_poly.type
_entity_poly.pdbx_seq_one_letter_code
_entity_poly.pdbx_strand_id
1 'polypeptide(L)'
;IAERHNLAVIEDAAQAHGATWNGKRIGAIGHAACFSFYPGKNLGAYGDAGAVTTNDARIAELVSLLRNHGRHSKYLHDIKGYGERIDTLQAAILLAKLRHLAKWTAHRQRIAARYDELLADLDGEIVLPYVHPAAEAVWHLYVVRTPRRDALLGHLNRSGVGAGIHYPTPLHLQPAYADLGYALGDLPVTEAVADTCLSLPMT
;
A
#
# COMPACT_ATOMS: atom_id res chain seq x y z
N ILE A 1 0.91 -12.46 -18.40
CA ILE A 1 1.76 -13.51 -17.77
C ILE A 1 0.89 -14.50 -17.03
N ALA A 2 0.17 -14.07 -15.99
CA ALA A 2 -0.68 -14.94 -15.17
C ALA A 2 -1.62 -15.85 -15.96
N GLU A 3 -2.35 -15.32 -16.95
CA GLU A 3 -3.24 -16.10 -17.82
C GLU A 3 -2.51 -17.22 -18.57
N ARG A 4 -1.34 -16.93 -19.15
CA ARG A 4 -0.53 -17.92 -19.87
C ARG A 4 -0.05 -19.08 -18.98
N HIS A 5 0.06 -18.83 -17.68
CA HIS A 5 0.53 -19.82 -16.70
C HIS A 5 -0.57 -20.30 -15.75
N ASN A 6 -1.83 -19.93 -16.01
CA ASN A 6 -2.98 -20.24 -15.15
C ASN A 6 -2.76 -19.89 -13.66
N LEU A 7 -2.19 -18.70 -13.40
CA LEU A 7 -1.92 -18.21 -12.05
C LEU A 7 -3.01 -17.24 -11.58
N ALA A 8 -3.37 -17.33 -10.30
CA ALA A 8 -4.17 -16.31 -9.65
C ALA A 8 -3.37 -15.00 -9.49
N VAL A 9 -4.08 -13.88 -9.53
CA VAL A 9 -3.52 -12.53 -9.31
C VAL A 9 -4.27 -11.90 -8.16
N ILE A 10 -3.56 -11.65 -7.07
CA ILE A 10 -4.08 -10.95 -5.89
C ILE A 10 -3.38 -9.59 -5.84
N GLU A 11 -4.16 -8.51 -5.89
CA GLU A 11 -3.64 -7.15 -5.74
C GLU A 11 -3.43 -6.86 -4.25
N ASP A 12 -2.21 -6.45 -3.85
CA ASP A 12 -2.05 -5.70 -2.60
C ASP A 12 -2.33 -4.23 -2.88
N ALA A 13 -3.53 -3.80 -2.53
CA ALA A 13 -4.03 -2.45 -2.75
C ALA A 13 -4.01 -1.60 -1.47
N ALA A 14 -3.31 -2.04 -0.42
CA ALA A 14 -3.27 -1.37 0.89
C ALA A 14 -2.81 0.10 0.84
N GLN A 15 -2.06 0.49 -0.20
CA GLN A 15 -1.57 1.85 -0.40
C GLN A 15 -2.19 2.56 -1.62
N ALA A 16 -3.25 2.00 -2.22
CA ALA A 16 -3.75 2.40 -3.54
C ALA A 16 -5.25 2.73 -3.57
N HIS A 17 -5.84 3.15 -2.44
CA HIS A 17 -7.26 3.48 -2.33
C HIS A 17 -7.68 4.57 -3.32
N GLY A 18 -8.46 4.19 -4.34
CA GLY A 18 -8.95 5.10 -5.38
C GLY A 18 -7.99 5.33 -6.55
N ALA A 19 -6.84 4.64 -6.59
CA ALA A 19 -5.92 4.67 -7.72
C ALA A 19 -6.55 4.01 -8.95
N THR A 20 -6.03 4.35 -10.12
CA THR A 20 -6.45 3.69 -11.37
C THR A 20 -5.25 3.21 -12.18
N TRP A 21 -5.49 2.18 -13.00
CA TRP A 21 -4.58 1.66 -14.00
C TRP A 21 -5.35 1.46 -15.30
N ASN A 22 -4.93 2.13 -16.38
CA ASN A 22 -5.67 2.24 -17.65
C ASN A 22 -7.14 2.66 -17.44
N GLY A 23 -7.37 3.65 -16.57
CA GLY A 23 -8.71 4.15 -16.23
C GLY A 23 -9.58 3.20 -15.40
N LYS A 24 -9.09 1.99 -15.09
CA LYS A 24 -9.78 1.03 -14.21
C LYS A 24 -9.32 1.22 -12.78
N ARG A 25 -10.24 1.25 -11.82
CA ARG A 25 -9.89 1.35 -10.40
C ARG A 25 -9.13 0.12 -9.93
N ILE A 26 -8.08 0.34 -9.14
CA ILE A 26 -7.43 -0.72 -8.36
C ILE A 26 -8.48 -1.38 -7.47
N GLY A 27 -8.41 -2.70 -7.34
CA GLY A 27 -9.42 -3.50 -6.64
C GLY A 27 -10.33 -4.34 -7.54
N ALA A 28 -10.21 -4.16 -8.85
CA ALA A 28 -11.05 -4.79 -9.87
C ALA A 28 -10.26 -5.26 -11.10
N ILE A 29 -8.93 -5.40 -10.99
CA ILE A 29 -8.04 -5.75 -12.10
C ILE A 29 -7.66 -7.23 -12.06
N GLY A 30 -7.27 -7.71 -10.88
CA GLY A 30 -6.93 -9.10 -10.61
C GLY A 30 -8.15 -9.96 -10.28
N HIS A 31 -7.88 -11.13 -9.71
CA HIS A 31 -8.93 -12.05 -9.23
C HIS A 31 -9.50 -11.57 -7.89
N ALA A 32 -8.66 -10.99 -7.04
CA ALA A 32 -9.04 -10.35 -5.79
C ALA A 32 -8.06 -9.23 -5.46
N ALA A 33 -8.47 -8.31 -4.60
CA ALA A 33 -7.60 -7.27 -4.07
C ALA A 33 -7.78 -7.12 -2.57
N CYS A 34 -6.69 -6.85 -1.88
CA CYS A 34 -6.64 -6.67 -0.43
C CYS A 34 -6.39 -5.19 -0.11
N PHE A 35 -7.22 -4.62 0.76
CA PHE A 35 -7.09 -3.27 1.26
C PHE A 35 -6.84 -3.29 2.76
N SER A 36 -5.94 -2.42 3.20
CA SER A 36 -5.74 -2.10 4.61
C SER A 36 -6.42 -0.77 4.91
N PHE A 37 -7.16 -0.72 5.99
CA PHE A 37 -7.73 0.51 6.54
C PHE A 37 -7.03 0.90 7.84
N TYR A 38 -5.76 0.51 8.02
CA TYR A 38 -4.94 1.01 9.12
C TYR A 38 -5.00 2.55 9.17
N PRO A 39 -4.99 3.21 10.34
CA PRO A 39 -5.29 4.64 10.45
C PRO A 39 -4.45 5.55 9.54
N GLY A 40 -3.20 5.17 9.25
CA GLY A 40 -2.31 5.92 8.36
C GLY A 40 -2.56 5.75 6.86
N LYS A 41 -3.46 4.87 6.41
CA LYS A 41 -3.78 4.69 4.99
C LYS A 41 -4.60 5.86 4.43
N ASN A 42 -4.61 6.00 3.10
CA ASN A 42 -5.38 7.04 2.40
C ASN A 42 -6.87 7.02 2.82
N LEU A 43 -7.41 5.83 3.07
CA LEU A 43 -8.69 5.62 3.72
C LEU A 43 -8.48 4.83 5.02
N GLY A 44 -7.99 5.49 6.06
CA GLY A 44 -7.80 4.88 7.37
C GLY A 44 -9.08 4.84 8.22
N ALA A 45 -9.27 3.77 8.98
CA ALA A 45 -10.20 3.69 10.11
C ALA A 45 -9.57 4.34 11.36
N TYR A 46 -10.18 4.18 12.54
CA TYR A 46 -9.58 4.58 13.83
C TYR A 46 -9.01 3.40 14.62
N GLY A 47 -8.80 2.26 13.95
CA GLY A 47 -8.16 1.06 14.46
C GLY A 47 -7.76 0.16 13.29
N ASP A 48 -7.44 -1.09 13.59
CA ASP A 48 -7.16 -2.07 12.54
C ASP A 48 -8.42 -2.49 11.81
N ALA A 49 -8.33 -2.50 10.48
CA ALA A 49 -9.39 -2.95 9.59
C ALA A 49 -8.80 -3.26 8.21
N GLY A 50 -9.51 -4.10 7.46
CA GLY A 50 -9.17 -4.42 6.09
C GLY A 50 -10.38 -4.93 5.33
N ALA A 51 -10.22 -5.07 4.01
CA ALA A 51 -11.24 -5.64 3.14
C ALA A 51 -10.60 -6.40 1.99
N VAL A 52 -11.36 -7.35 1.46
CA VAL A 52 -11.09 -7.98 0.16
C VAL A 52 -12.19 -7.54 -0.81
N THR A 53 -11.80 -7.18 -2.03
CA THR A 53 -12.73 -6.99 -3.16
C THR A 53 -12.46 -8.04 -4.22
N THR A 54 -13.51 -8.49 -4.91
CA THR A 54 -13.42 -9.46 -6.01
C THR A 54 -14.71 -9.40 -6.84
N ASN A 55 -14.62 -9.80 -8.12
CA ASN A 55 -15.78 -10.05 -8.98
C ASN A 55 -16.18 -11.54 -9.01
N ASP A 56 -15.39 -12.44 -8.40
CA ASP A 56 -15.73 -13.87 -8.33
C ASP A 56 -16.56 -14.15 -7.07
N ALA A 57 -17.83 -14.52 -7.28
CA ALA A 57 -18.76 -14.84 -6.21
C ALA A 57 -18.25 -15.96 -5.28
N ARG A 58 -17.49 -16.92 -5.81
CA ARG A 58 -16.93 -18.03 -5.03
C ARG A 58 -15.82 -17.55 -4.11
N ILE A 59 -14.98 -16.62 -4.57
CA ILE A 59 -13.96 -15.98 -3.72
C ILE A 59 -14.65 -15.16 -2.62
N ALA A 60 -15.69 -14.39 -2.98
CA ALA A 60 -16.42 -13.58 -2.02
C ALA A 60 -17.09 -14.43 -0.92
N GLU A 61 -17.69 -15.56 -1.30
CA GLU A 61 -18.29 -16.53 -0.38
C GLU A 61 -17.22 -17.15 0.54
N LEU A 62 -16.11 -17.64 -0.04
CA LEU A 62 -15.02 -18.23 0.71
C LEU A 62 -14.41 -17.25 1.72
N VAL A 63 -14.14 -16.00 1.31
CA VAL A 63 -13.63 -14.97 2.23
C VAL A 63 -14.65 -14.65 3.32
N SER A 64 -15.94 -14.62 3.00
CA SER A 64 -17.00 -14.37 3.98
C SER A 64 -17.09 -15.45 5.04
N LEU A 65 -16.88 -16.72 4.64
CA LEU A 65 -16.76 -17.85 5.55
C LEU A 65 -15.49 -17.73 6.38
N LEU A 66 -14.33 -17.62 5.73
CA LEU A 66 -13.02 -17.59 6.38
C LEU A 66 -12.93 -16.49 7.43
N ARG A 67 -13.43 -15.27 7.17
CA ARG A 67 -13.38 -14.18 8.15
C ARG A 67 -14.28 -14.37 9.38
N ASN A 68 -15.22 -15.32 9.32
CA ASN A 68 -16.23 -15.55 10.35
C ASN A 68 -16.23 -17.01 10.83
N HIS A 69 -15.06 -17.54 11.17
CA HIS A 69 -14.86 -18.88 11.71
C HIS A 69 -15.33 -20.01 10.78
N GLY A 70 -15.46 -19.76 9.47
CA GLY A 70 -15.87 -20.75 8.49
C GLY A 70 -17.34 -21.17 8.57
N ARG A 71 -18.21 -20.32 9.13
CA ARG A 71 -19.62 -20.65 9.40
C ARG A 71 -20.60 -19.92 8.49
N HIS A 72 -21.64 -20.63 8.06
CA HIS A 72 -22.86 -20.03 7.49
C HIS A 72 -23.95 -19.77 8.53
N SER A 73 -23.92 -20.48 9.66
CA SER A 73 -24.90 -20.33 10.74
C SER A 73 -24.23 -20.21 12.10
N LYS A 74 -25.00 -19.93 13.17
CA LYS A 74 -24.45 -19.62 14.50
C LYS A 74 -23.56 -20.73 15.07
N TYR A 75 -23.87 -21.99 14.77
CA TYR A 75 -23.27 -23.17 15.41
C TYR A 75 -22.69 -24.20 14.43
N LEU A 76 -22.87 -24.02 13.12
CA LEU A 76 -22.35 -24.94 12.11
C LEU A 76 -21.23 -24.28 11.33
N HIS A 77 -20.08 -24.94 11.32
CA HIS A 77 -18.85 -24.49 10.67
C HIS A 77 -18.51 -25.48 9.56
N ASP A 78 -18.51 -25.02 8.31
CA ASP A 78 -18.32 -25.88 7.15
C ASP A 78 -16.84 -26.05 6.81
N ILE A 79 -16.03 -25.03 7.15
CA ILE A 79 -14.58 -25.02 6.97
C ILE A 79 -13.89 -24.46 8.22
N LYS A 80 -12.58 -24.66 8.33
CA LYS A 80 -11.76 -23.93 9.30
C LYS A 80 -11.62 -22.48 8.83
N GLY A 81 -11.90 -21.54 9.73
CA GLY A 81 -11.74 -20.11 9.46
C GLY A 81 -11.19 -19.34 10.67
N TYR A 82 -11.21 -18.02 10.57
CA TYR A 82 -10.60 -17.05 11.46
C TYR A 82 -11.64 -16.07 12.02
N GLY A 83 -11.23 -15.26 12.99
CA GLY A 83 -12.06 -14.22 13.63
C GLY A 83 -11.84 -12.82 13.07
N GLU A 84 -11.50 -12.68 11.79
CA GLU A 84 -10.98 -11.45 11.18
C GLU A 84 -12.08 -10.56 10.58
N ARG A 85 -13.00 -10.11 11.43
CA ARG A 85 -14.10 -9.23 11.02
C ARG A 85 -13.71 -7.77 11.20
N ILE A 86 -14.29 -6.91 10.37
CA ILE A 86 -14.29 -5.48 10.63
C ILE A 86 -15.39 -5.14 11.63
N ASP A 87 -15.05 -4.33 12.64
CA ASP A 87 -16.02 -3.83 13.59
C ASP A 87 -17.01 -2.86 12.91
N THR A 88 -18.27 -2.91 13.33
CA THR A 88 -19.32 -1.98 12.84
C THR A 88 -18.94 -0.52 13.05
N LEU A 89 -18.25 -0.20 14.16
CA LEU A 89 -17.76 1.15 14.43
C LEU A 89 -16.74 1.60 13.37
N GLN A 90 -15.76 0.75 13.04
CA GLN A 90 -14.75 1.05 12.02
C GLN A 90 -15.40 1.17 10.64
N ALA A 91 -16.35 0.29 10.31
CA ALA A 91 -17.11 0.37 9.07
C ALA A 91 -17.89 1.70 8.94
N ALA A 92 -18.53 2.17 10.02
CA ALA A 92 -19.24 3.46 10.03
C ALA A 92 -18.30 4.65 9.82
N ILE A 93 -17.13 4.63 10.46
CA ILE A 93 -16.07 5.64 10.27
C ILE A 93 -15.60 5.64 8.80
N LEU A 94 -15.32 4.46 8.25
CA LEU A 94 -14.86 4.32 6.87
C LEU A 94 -15.91 4.80 5.86
N LEU A 95 -17.18 4.49 6.06
CA LEU A 95 -18.27 5.01 5.23
C LEU A 95 -18.32 6.54 5.25
N ALA A 96 -18.18 7.15 6.43
CA ALA A 96 -18.13 8.60 6.57
C ALA A 96 -16.90 9.22 5.91
N LYS A 97 -15.75 8.54 5.90
CA LYS A 97 -14.50 9.01 5.27
C LYS A 97 -14.46 8.75 3.76
N LEU A 98 -15.06 7.67 3.27
CA LEU A 98 -15.02 7.24 1.86
C LEU A 98 -15.53 8.31 0.90
N ARG A 99 -16.60 9.03 1.27
CA ARG A 99 -17.13 10.16 0.48
C ARG A 99 -16.15 11.32 0.30
N HIS A 100 -15.11 11.40 1.13
CA HIS A 100 -14.08 12.44 1.04
C HIS A 100 -12.81 11.96 0.31
N LEU A 101 -12.67 10.64 0.07
CA LEU A 101 -11.45 10.05 -0.47
C LEU A 101 -11.01 10.72 -1.77
N ALA A 102 -11.92 10.95 -2.72
CA ALA A 102 -11.57 11.60 -3.99
C ALA A 102 -10.99 13.01 -3.79
N LYS A 103 -11.57 13.81 -2.89
CA LYS A 103 -11.08 15.16 -2.57
C LYS A 103 -9.70 15.12 -1.89
N TRP A 104 -9.50 14.19 -0.97
CA TRP A 104 -8.20 14.02 -0.30
C TRP A 104 -7.12 13.52 -1.25
N THR A 105 -7.45 12.60 -2.15
CA THR A 105 -6.56 12.14 -3.22
C THR A 105 -6.14 13.30 -4.12
N ALA A 106 -7.09 14.11 -4.58
CA ALA A 106 -6.79 15.29 -5.39
C ALA A 106 -5.92 16.32 -4.64
N HIS A 107 -6.06 16.42 -3.31
CA HIS A 107 -5.16 17.25 -2.51
C HIS A 107 -3.73 16.70 -2.49
N ARG A 108 -3.57 15.40 -2.25
CA ARG A 108 -2.26 14.75 -2.29
C ARG A 108 -1.59 14.85 -3.66
N GLN A 109 -2.35 14.71 -4.75
CA GLN A 109 -1.84 14.90 -6.11
C GLN A 109 -1.31 16.33 -6.34
N ARG A 110 -1.96 17.36 -5.80
CA ARG A 110 -1.44 18.74 -5.86
C ARG A 110 -0.16 18.93 -5.05
N ILE A 111 -0.05 18.28 -3.89
CA ILE A 111 1.19 18.30 -3.08
C ILE A 111 2.32 17.60 -3.84
N ALA A 112 2.06 16.42 -4.41
CA ALA A 112 3.04 15.69 -5.19
C ALA A 112 3.54 16.50 -6.40
N ALA A 113 2.64 17.10 -7.17
CA ALA A 113 3.02 17.97 -8.29
C ALA A 113 3.88 19.17 -7.84
N ARG A 114 3.61 19.73 -6.65
CA ARG A 114 4.43 20.79 -6.07
C ARG A 114 5.82 20.29 -5.68
N TYR A 115 5.95 19.08 -5.15
CA TYR A 115 7.26 18.47 -4.94
C TYR A 115 7.99 18.24 -6.25
N ASP A 116 7.31 17.73 -7.28
CA ASP A 116 7.91 17.50 -8.59
C ASP A 116 8.48 18.81 -9.17
N GLU A 117 7.73 19.90 -9.08
CA GLU A 117 8.16 21.24 -9.54
C GLU A 117 9.35 21.77 -8.73
N LEU A 118 9.25 21.76 -7.39
CA LEU A 118 10.26 22.37 -6.52
C LEU A 118 11.57 21.58 -6.43
N LEU A 119 11.54 20.30 -6.78
CA LEU A 119 12.69 19.40 -6.70
C LEU A 119 13.24 19.03 -8.08
N ALA A 120 12.66 19.56 -9.18
CA ALA A 120 13.07 19.24 -10.55
C ALA A 120 14.55 19.54 -10.83
N ASP A 121 15.09 20.61 -10.26
CA ASP A 121 16.46 21.07 -10.49
C ASP A 121 17.52 20.29 -9.67
N LEU A 122 17.10 19.29 -8.89
CA LEU A 122 17.99 18.46 -8.07
C LEU A 122 18.36 17.14 -8.75
N ASP A 123 18.27 17.08 -10.08
CA ASP A 123 18.66 15.90 -10.85
C ASP A 123 20.12 15.49 -10.56
N GLY A 124 20.34 14.19 -10.41
CA GLY A 124 21.62 13.62 -9.96
C GLY A 124 21.85 13.62 -8.43
N GLU A 125 21.16 14.46 -7.66
CA GLU A 125 21.21 14.44 -6.18
C GLU A 125 20.02 13.70 -5.56
N ILE A 126 18.85 13.89 -6.16
CA ILE A 126 17.58 13.31 -5.75
C ILE A 126 16.88 12.72 -6.98
N VAL A 127 16.44 11.47 -6.88
CA VAL A 127 15.57 10.84 -7.87
C VAL A 127 14.13 10.98 -7.41
N LEU A 128 13.30 11.62 -8.24
CA LEU A 128 11.88 11.81 -8.01
C LEU A 128 11.07 10.53 -8.33
N PRO A 129 9.91 10.32 -7.70
CA PRO A 129 9.05 9.19 -8.01
C PRO A 129 8.52 9.25 -9.45
N TYR A 130 8.62 8.15 -10.17
CA TYR A 130 8.07 8.01 -11.52
C TYR A 130 6.62 7.53 -11.49
N VAL A 131 5.75 8.19 -12.25
CA VAL A 131 4.37 7.75 -12.48
C VAL A 131 4.24 7.26 -13.92
N HIS A 132 3.85 5.99 -14.08
CA HIS A 132 3.59 5.41 -15.38
C HIS A 132 2.38 6.10 -16.06
N PRO A 133 2.38 6.38 -17.37
CA PRO A 133 1.27 7.09 -18.05
C PRO A 133 -0.11 6.42 -17.93
N ALA A 134 -0.14 5.11 -17.72
CA ALA A 134 -1.39 4.37 -17.48
C ALA A 134 -1.94 4.52 -16.05
N ALA A 135 -1.15 5.04 -15.11
CA ALA A 135 -1.48 5.03 -13.69
C ALA A 135 -1.94 6.42 -13.23
N GLU A 136 -2.99 6.43 -12.41
CA GLU A 136 -3.34 7.60 -11.60
C GLU A 136 -2.94 7.33 -10.14
N ALA A 137 -1.82 7.92 -9.73
CA ALA A 137 -1.28 7.75 -8.38
C ALA A 137 -2.13 8.49 -7.35
N VAL A 138 -2.33 7.85 -6.18
CA VAL A 138 -3.02 8.43 -5.02
C VAL A 138 -2.07 8.92 -3.93
N TRP A 139 -0.77 8.76 -4.15
CA TRP A 139 0.31 9.30 -3.31
C TRP A 139 0.10 9.01 -1.82
N HIS A 140 -0.05 7.72 -1.48
CA HIS A 140 0.02 7.29 -0.08
C HIS A 140 1.32 7.77 0.57
N LEU A 141 2.41 7.63 -0.20
CA LEU A 141 3.73 8.16 0.09
C LEU A 141 4.23 8.92 -1.14
N TYR A 142 5.05 9.93 -0.90
CA TYR A 142 5.89 10.56 -1.92
C TYR A 142 7.33 10.22 -1.58
N VAL A 143 7.91 9.31 -2.35
CA VAL A 143 9.20 8.68 -2.05
C VAL A 143 10.22 9.18 -3.05
N VAL A 144 11.21 9.90 -2.54
CA VAL A 144 12.41 10.25 -3.30
C VAL A 144 13.53 9.25 -3.00
N ARG A 145 14.55 9.21 -3.85
CA ARG A 145 15.77 8.43 -3.60
C ARG A 145 17.01 9.31 -3.64
N THR A 146 17.97 9.06 -2.75
CA THR A 146 19.25 9.75 -2.74
C THR A 146 20.33 8.87 -2.12
N PRO A 147 21.60 8.91 -2.57
CA PRO A 147 22.70 8.20 -1.93
C PRO A 147 23.01 8.74 -0.52
N ARG A 148 22.54 9.94 -0.17
CA ARG A 148 22.75 10.58 1.15
C ARG A 148 21.52 10.46 2.05
N ARG A 149 20.78 9.36 1.95
CA ARG A 149 19.45 9.16 2.56
C ARG A 149 19.43 9.49 4.04
N ASP A 150 20.32 8.88 4.83
CA ASP A 150 20.35 9.06 6.29
C ASP A 150 20.76 10.48 6.70
N ALA A 151 21.71 11.07 5.96
CA ALA A 151 22.12 12.45 6.20
C ALA A 151 20.98 13.45 5.92
N LEU A 152 20.25 13.25 4.82
CA LEU A 152 19.09 14.06 4.46
C LEU A 152 17.94 13.87 5.46
N LEU A 153 17.62 12.63 5.83
CA LEU A 153 16.62 12.34 6.87
C LEU A 153 16.95 13.05 8.18
N GLY A 154 18.20 12.94 8.64
CA GLY A 154 18.66 13.62 9.84
C GLY A 154 18.56 15.14 9.75
N HIS A 155 18.89 15.72 8.59
CA HIS A 155 18.74 17.15 8.35
C HIS A 155 17.27 17.59 8.41
N LEU A 156 16.38 16.91 7.69
CA LEU A 156 14.95 17.22 7.66
C LEU A 156 14.32 17.15 9.05
N ASN A 157 14.60 16.09 9.80
CA ASN A 157 14.06 15.91 11.15
C ASN A 157 14.57 16.99 12.12
N ARG A 158 15.86 17.38 12.06
CA ARG A 158 16.39 18.50 12.86
C ARG A 158 15.76 19.84 12.48
N SER A 159 15.34 19.98 11.23
CA SER A 159 14.60 21.15 10.73
C SER A 159 13.10 21.08 10.99
N GLY A 160 12.61 20.09 11.74
CA GLY A 160 11.18 19.95 12.09
C GLY A 160 10.30 19.36 10.97
N VAL A 161 10.90 18.78 9.92
CA VAL A 161 10.18 18.13 8.82
C VAL A 161 10.09 16.64 9.08
N GLY A 162 8.87 16.13 9.30
CA GLY A 162 8.60 14.71 9.62
C GLY A 162 8.75 13.76 8.43
N ALA A 163 9.99 13.53 7.99
CA ALA A 163 10.32 12.56 6.95
C ALA A 163 10.54 11.15 7.55
N GLY A 164 10.39 10.11 6.72
CA GLY A 164 10.51 8.71 7.15
C GLY A 164 11.02 7.78 6.07
N ILE A 165 11.12 6.47 6.35
CA ILE A 165 11.64 5.48 5.42
C ILE A 165 10.63 4.35 5.25
N HIS A 166 10.36 3.96 3.99
CA HIS A 166 9.49 2.84 3.63
C HIS A 166 10.18 2.02 2.54
N TYR A 167 10.93 0.96 2.86
CA TYR A 167 11.34 0.49 4.19
C TYR A 167 12.87 0.36 4.23
N PRO A 168 13.52 0.49 5.41
CA PRO A 168 14.97 0.54 5.52
C PRO A 168 15.66 -0.82 5.34
N THR A 169 14.93 -1.92 5.56
CA THR A 169 15.48 -3.28 5.45
C THR A 169 14.58 -4.11 4.55
N PRO A 170 15.09 -4.59 3.40
CA PRO A 170 14.37 -5.51 2.52
C PRO A 170 13.89 -6.77 3.24
N LEU A 171 12.75 -7.32 2.82
CA LEU A 171 12.18 -8.52 3.44
C LEU A 171 13.14 -9.72 3.44
N HIS A 172 13.90 -9.93 2.36
CA HIS A 172 14.82 -11.07 2.24
C HIS A 172 16.03 -10.99 3.19
N LEU A 173 16.29 -9.81 3.78
CA LEU A 173 17.35 -9.60 4.78
C LEU A 173 16.80 -9.48 6.21
N GLN A 174 15.49 -9.56 6.40
CA GLN A 174 14.90 -9.57 7.73
C GLN A 174 15.18 -10.91 8.43
N PRO A 175 15.49 -10.91 9.74
CA PRO A 175 15.67 -12.15 10.50
C PRO A 175 14.47 -13.11 10.43
N ALA A 176 13.25 -12.57 10.25
CA ALA A 176 12.02 -13.33 10.11
C ALA A 176 11.96 -14.21 8.85
N TYR A 177 12.81 -13.95 7.85
CA TYR A 177 12.87 -14.68 6.58
C TYR A 177 14.24 -15.35 6.37
N ALA A 178 15.03 -15.52 7.43
CA ALA A 178 16.35 -16.13 7.34
C ALA A 178 16.31 -17.58 6.79
N ASP A 179 15.18 -18.27 6.97
CA ASP A 179 14.93 -19.62 6.46
C ASP A 179 14.82 -19.68 4.93
N LEU A 180 14.55 -18.55 4.26
CA LEU A 180 14.52 -18.49 2.79
C LEU A 180 15.92 -18.57 2.15
N GLY A 181 16.99 -18.40 2.93
CA GLY A 181 18.37 -18.59 2.48
C GLY A 181 18.91 -17.50 1.55
N TYR A 182 18.21 -16.37 1.40
CA TYR A 182 18.71 -15.22 0.66
C TYR A 182 19.82 -14.48 1.42
N ALA A 183 20.71 -13.85 0.67
CA ALA A 183 21.80 -13.02 1.17
C ALA A 183 21.81 -11.63 0.50
N LEU A 184 22.61 -10.73 1.08
CA LEU A 184 22.91 -9.43 0.47
C LEU A 184 23.52 -9.64 -0.92
N GLY A 185 22.96 -8.96 -1.92
CA GLY A 185 23.37 -9.06 -3.32
C GLY A 185 22.45 -9.94 -4.17
N ASP A 186 21.56 -10.75 -3.56
CA ASP A 186 20.64 -11.60 -4.32
C ASP A 186 19.51 -10.79 -4.98
N LEU A 187 19.09 -9.68 -4.34
CA LEU A 187 18.04 -8.79 -4.85
C LEU A 187 18.55 -7.33 -4.91
N PRO A 188 19.53 -7.02 -5.79
CA PRO A 188 20.29 -5.77 -5.74
C PRO A 188 19.45 -4.53 -5.99
N VAL A 189 18.36 -4.64 -6.77
CA VAL A 189 17.43 -3.54 -7.00
C VAL A 189 16.65 -3.21 -5.72
N THR A 190 16.16 -4.22 -5.01
CA THR A 190 15.42 -4.04 -3.76
C THR A 190 16.33 -3.42 -2.68
N GLU A 191 17.56 -3.92 -2.58
CA GLU A 191 18.58 -3.42 -1.66
C GLU A 191 18.92 -1.95 -1.95
N ALA A 192 19.22 -1.63 -3.21
CA ALA A 192 19.50 -0.27 -3.62
C ALA A 192 18.33 0.70 -3.39
N VAL A 193 17.07 0.24 -3.47
CA VAL A 193 15.90 1.07 -3.13
C VAL A 193 15.82 1.29 -1.62
N ALA A 194 15.97 0.24 -0.81
CA ALA A 194 15.91 0.36 0.66
C ALA A 194 17.00 1.28 1.23
N ASP A 195 18.19 1.25 0.65
CA ASP A 195 19.33 2.09 1.07
C ASP A 195 19.14 3.57 0.70
N THR A 196 18.35 3.86 -0.34
CA THR A 196 18.24 5.22 -0.90
C THR A 196 16.90 5.89 -0.68
N CYS A 197 15.83 5.16 -0.34
CA CYS A 197 14.48 5.71 -0.27
C CYS A 197 14.24 6.58 0.97
N LEU A 198 13.52 7.69 0.75
CA LEU A 198 13.09 8.65 1.77
C LEU A 198 11.68 9.13 1.44
N SER A 199 10.75 8.98 2.38
CA SER A 199 9.38 9.46 2.27
C SER A 199 9.27 10.88 2.82
N LEU A 200 8.81 11.81 1.98
CA LEU A 200 8.52 13.18 2.37
C LEU A 200 7.07 13.30 2.90
N PRO A 201 6.76 14.32 3.71
CA PRO A 201 5.41 14.55 4.22
C PRO A 201 4.35 14.66 3.12
N MET A 202 3.19 14.03 3.31
CA MET A 202 2.12 13.95 2.30
C MET A 202 0.73 14.18 2.88
N THR A 203 0.53 15.25 3.64
CA THR A 203 -0.74 15.58 4.30
C THR A 203 -1.07 17.05 4.20
#